data_AF-A0A3D8TJQ2-F1
#
_entry.id   AF-A0A3D8TJQ2-F1
#
_cell.length_a   1.000
_cell.length_b   1.000
_cell.length_c   1.000
_cell.angle_alpha   90.00
_cell.angle_beta   90.00
_cell.angle_gamma   90.00
#
_symmetry.space_group_name_H-M   'P 1'
#
loop_
_entity.id
_entity.type
_entity.pdbx_description
1 polymer ?
#
loop_
_entity_poly.entity_id
_entity_poly.type
_entity_poly.pdbx_seq_one_letter_code
_entity_poly.pdbx_strand_id
1 'polypeptide(L)'
;MTKEKNNTRFAWFHRFKQKHPDWTEFILFNLLSNVATITNFIMLWLGTGLLFKCFESLPFHWFIFNYAPENGGLGGFLSFLLAYICAQVVNFFVQRKFVFEADNAILKALPWYILTVTVAGLVSVWLPPYVIRVLHPYVGGLAATIANLVNIVLQVVINYPMMKFKIMKKESV
;
A
#
# COMPACT_ATOMS: atom_id res chain seq x y z
N MET A 1 26.53 24.26 -14.84
CA MET A 1 25.69 23.53 -15.82
C MET A 1 24.65 22.57 -15.20
N THR A 2 24.73 22.20 -13.91
CA THR A 2 23.75 21.30 -13.24
C THR A 2 22.49 22.00 -12.70
N LYS A 3 22.58 23.26 -12.25
CA LYS A 3 21.44 24.02 -11.71
C LYS A 3 20.37 24.40 -12.77
N GLU A 4 20.80 24.71 -13.99
CA GLU A 4 19.92 25.21 -15.06
C GLU A 4 19.07 24.10 -15.71
N LYS A 5 19.63 22.88 -15.83
CA LYS A 5 18.92 21.68 -16.27
C LYS A 5 17.84 21.20 -15.28
N ASN A 6 18.06 21.40 -13.98
CA ASN A 6 17.05 21.08 -12.97
C ASN A 6 15.85 22.04 -13.04
N ASN A 7 16.09 23.34 -13.22
CA ASN A 7 15.02 24.32 -13.39
C ASN A 7 14.14 24.06 -14.62
N THR A 8 14.75 23.64 -15.73
CA THR A 8 14.01 23.33 -16.97
C THR A 8 13.20 22.03 -16.87
N ARG A 9 13.73 20.99 -16.21
CA ARG A 9 12.97 19.75 -15.94
C ARG A 9 11.80 19.98 -14.98
N PHE A 10 12.02 20.77 -13.92
CA PHE A 10 10.98 21.13 -12.96
C PHE A 10 9.88 21.97 -13.61
N ALA A 11 10.27 22.95 -14.44
CA ALA A 11 9.32 23.76 -15.21
C ALA A 11 8.51 22.93 -16.23
N TRP A 12 9.14 21.96 -16.89
CA TRP A 12 8.43 21.02 -17.78
C TRP A 12 7.45 20.15 -17.01
N PHE A 13 7.85 19.60 -15.86
CA PHE A 13 6.98 18.79 -15.00
C PHE A 13 5.78 19.60 -14.50
N HIS A 14 5.97 20.86 -14.08
CA HIS A 14 4.87 21.73 -13.69
C HIS A 14 3.90 22.02 -14.85
N ARG A 15 4.41 22.28 -16.06
CA ARG A 15 3.57 22.48 -17.25
C ARG A 15 2.81 21.21 -17.65
N PHE A 16 3.44 20.04 -17.52
CA PHE A 16 2.78 18.75 -17.76
C PHE A 16 1.70 18.46 -16.71
N LYS A 17 1.99 18.73 -15.42
CA LYS A 17 1.02 18.59 -14.32
C LYS A 17 -0.22 19.46 -14.52
N GLN A 18 -0.06 20.68 -15.03
CA GLN A 18 -1.18 21.57 -15.34
C GLN A 18 -2.00 21.09 -16.55
N LYS A 19 -1.36 20.50 -17.57
CA LYS A 19 -2.04 20.00 -18.77
C LYS A 19 -2.74 18.65 -18.55
N HIS A 20 -2.19 17.79 -17.69
CA HIS A 20 -2.72 16.44 -17.43
C HIS A 20 -2.72 16.12 -15.93
N PRO A 21 -3.63 16.75 -15.14
CA PRO A 21 -3.68 16.57 -13.70
C PRO A 21 -3.96 15.11 -13.31
N ASP A 22 -4.89 14.44 -13.99
CA ASP A 22 -5.28 13.07 -13.67
C ASP A 22 -4.15 12.05 -13.85
N TRP A 23 -3.41 12.16 -14.96
CA TRP A 23 -2.26 11.29 -15.24
C TRP A 23 -1.12 11.53 -14.25
N THR A 24 -0.91 12.79 -13.86
CA THR A 24 0.13 13.15 -12.90
C THR A 24 -0.19 12.60 -11.51
N GLU A 25 -1.44 12.73 -11.06
CA GLU A 25 -1.93 12.10 -9.82
C GLU A 25 -1.75 10.58 -9.85
N PHE A 26 -2.08 9.92 -10.96
CA PHE A 26 -1.93 8.47 -11.08
C PHE A 26 -0.46 8.02 -10.99
N ILE A 27 0.45 8.73 -11.66
CA ILE A 27 1.88 8.42 -11.62
C ILE A 27 2.45 8.67 -10.22
N LEU A 28 2.13 9.82 -9.61
CA LEU A 28 2.56 10.16 -8.26
C LEU A 28 2.00 9.17 -7.23
N PHE A 29 0.73 8.76 -7.38
CA PHE A 29 0.09 7.76 -6.52
C PHE A 29 0.89 6.45 -6.52
N ASN A 30 1.20 5.91 -7.70
CA ASN A 30 1.97 4.68 -7.82
C ASN A 30 3.40 4.84 -7.31
N LEU A 31 4.07 5.96 -7.63
CA LEU A 31 5.45 6.21 -7.22
C LEU A 31 5.55 6.35 -5.69
N LEU A 32 4.70 7.16 -5.10
CA LEU A 32 4.73 7.45 -3.66
C LEU A 32 4.15 6.33 -2.79
N SER A 33 3.35 5.42 -3.36
CA SER A 33 2.94 4.18 -2.66
C SER A 33 4.14 3.29 -2.29
N ASN A 34 5.27 3.43 -2.98
CA ASN A 34 6.51 2.72 -2.62
C ASN A 34 7.09 3.21 -1.28
N VAL A 35 6.82 4.46 -0.88
CA VAL A 35 7.24 4.97 0.44
C VAL A 35 6.57 4.16 1.54
N ALA A 36 5.26 3.94 1.43
CA ALA A 36 4.52 3.11 2.36
C ALA A 36 5.00 1.65 2.35
N THR A 37 5.36 1.13 1.18
CA THR A 37 5.92 -0.22 1.03
C THR A 37 7.26 -0.35 1.76
N ILE A 38 8.13 0.64 1.64
CA ILE A 38 9.40 0.68 2.38
C ILE A 38 9.14 0.75 3.89
N THR A 39 8.19 1.60 4.34
CA THR A 39 7.77 1.65 5.74
C THR A 39 7.29 0.28 6.23
N ASN A 40 6.48 -0.43 5.44
CA ASN A 40 6.00 -1.77 5.77
C ASN A 40 7.18 -2.73 6.02
N PHE A 41 8.16 -2.78 5.11
CA PHE A 41 9.32 -3.66 5.27
C PHE A 41 10.16 -3.32 6.50
N ILE A 42 10.45 -2.04 6.72
CA ILE A 42 11.21 -1.59 7.90
C ILE A 42 10.50 -2.00 9.19
N MET A 43 9.20 -1.73 9.29
CA MET A 43 8.42 -2.05 10.48
C MET A 43 8.25 -3.55 10.68
N LEU A 44 8.16 -4.33 9.59
CA LEU A 44 8.10 -5.79 9.67
C LEU A 44 9.40 -6.33 10.26
N TRP A 45 10.56 -5.88 9.78
CA TRP A 45 11.86 -6.30 10.32
C TRP A 45 12.05 -5.90 11.78
N LEU A 46 11.62 -4.70 12.17
CA LEU A 46 11.64 -4.27 13.57
C LEU A 46 10.70 -5.11 14.44
N GLY A 47 9.51 -5.41 13.92
CA GLY A 47 8.53 -6.26 14.58
C GLY A 47 9.08 -7.66 14.86
N THR A 48 9.53 -8.35 13.80
CA THR A 48 9.94 -9.76 13.90
C THR A 48 11.29 -9.90 14.60
N GLY A 49 12.21 -8.96 14.38
CA GLY A 49 13.57 -9.03 14.91
C GLY A 49 13.71 -8.55 16.35
N LEU A 50 12.89 -7.59 16.79
CA LEU A 50 13.06 -6.91 18.08
C LEU A 50 11.81 -6.93 18.94
N LEU A 51 10.68 -6.43 18.44
CA LEU A 51 9.52 -6.11 19.29
C LEU A 51 8.74 -7.35 19.74
N PHE A 52 8.54 -8.31 18.83
CA PHE A 52 7.63 -9.44 19.05
C PHE A 52 8.30 -10.80 18.96
N LYS A 53 9.64 -10.82 18.92
CA LYS A 53 10.44 -12.06 18.84
C LYS A 53 10.09 -13.07 19.93
N CYS A 54 9.76 -12.60 21.14
CA CYS A 54 9.39 -13.47 22.26
C CYS A 54 8.08 -14.26 22.03
N PHE A 55 7.25 -13.87 21.07
CA PHE A 55 5.98 -14.52 20.75
C PHE A 55 6.06 -15.43 19.50
N GLU A 56 7.24 -15.64 18.94
CA GLU A 56 7.45 -16.37 17.70
C GLU A 56 7.04 -17.85 17.79
N SER A 57 7.24 -18.45 18.96
CA SER A 57 6.93 -19.87 19.22
C SER A 57 5.45 -20.15 19.46
N LEU A 58 4.61 -19.12 19.64
CA LEU A 58 3.18 -19.28 19.89
C LEU A 58 2.44 -19.41 18.56
N PRO A 59 1.71 -20.50 18.30
CA PRO A 59 0.89 -20.59 17.11
C PRO A 59 -0.25 -19.57 17.17
N PHE A 60 -0.57 -18.94 16.04
CA PHE A 60 -1.69 -18.03 15.92
C PHE A 60 -2.57 -18.37 14.71
N HIS A 61 -3.86 -18.55 14.97
CA HIS A 61 -4.85 -18.79 13.94
C HIS A 61 -6.09 -17.94 14.19
N TRP A 62 -6.42 -17.06 13.25
CA TRP A 62 -7.63 -16.25 13.30
C TRP A 62 -8.07 -15.83 11.91
N PHE A 63 -9.31 -16.18 11.54
CA PHE A 63 -9.90 -15.87 10.23
C PHE A 63 -9.04 -16.40 9.06
N ILE A 64 -8.58 -15.52 8.15
CA ILE A 64 -7.70 -15.88 7.03
C ILE A 64 -6.22 -15.94 7.43
N PHE A 65 -5.88 -15.55 8.66
CA PHE A 65 -4.50 -15.52 9.15
C PHE A 65 -4.14 -16.84 9.81
N ASN A 66 -3.11 -17.50 9.29
CA ASN A 66 -2.57 -18.73 9.85
C ASN A 66 -1.05 -18.61 9.95
N TYR A 67 -0.56 -18.38 11.18
CA TYR A 67 0.85 -18.23 11.51
C TYR A 67 1.29 -19.39 12.39
N ALA A 68 1.88 -20.41 11.76
CA ALA A 68 2.61 -21.46 12.45
C ALA A 68 3.90 -20.89 13.08
N PRO A 69 4.45 -21.50 14.15
CA PRO A 69 5.72 -21.09 14.73
C PRO A 69 6.86 -21.00 13.71
N GLU A 70 6.87 -21.90 12.72
CA GLU A 70 7.83 -21.93 11.60
C GLU A 70 7.75 -20.67 10.70
N ASN A 71 6.58 -20.03 10.67
CA ASN A 71 6.29 -18.80 9.91
C ASN A 71 6.27 -17.56 10.83
N GLY A 72 6.84 -17.67 12.02
CA GLY A 72 6.97 -16.60 12.99
C GLY A 72 5.86 -16.52 14.04
N GLY A 73 4.88 -17.41 14.01
CA GLY A 73 3.81 -17.50 15.03
C GLY A 73 3.08 -16.18 15.31
N LEU A 74 2.63 -16.00 16.55
CA LEU A 74 1.97 -14.77 17.02
C LEU A 74 2.88 -13.55 16.83
N GLY A 75 4.20 -13.71 17.02
CA GLY A 75 5.17 -12.64 16.80
C GLY A 75 5.16 -12.10 15.37
N GLY A 76 5.13 -13.00 14.38
CA GLY A 76 5.04 -12.68 12.96
C GLY A 76 3.73 -11.96 12.62
N PHE A 77 2.61 -12.42 13.16
CA PHE A 77 1.31 -11.77 12.97
C PHE A 77 1.28 -10.34 13.55
N LEU A 78 1.75 -10.16 14.79
CA LEU A 78 1.80 -8.83 15.42
C LEU A 78 2.73 -7.88 14.66
N SER A 79 3.85 -8.40 14.14
CA SER A 79 4.79 -7.65 13.31
C SER A 79 4.16 -7.21 11.99
N PHE A 80 3.44 -8.10 11.32
CA PHE A 80 2.67 -7.80 10.11
C PHE A 80 1.61 -6.73 10.38
N LEU A 81 0.84 -6.86 11.46
CA LEU A 81 -0.23 -5.91 11.79
C LEU A 81 0.33 -4.52 12.09
N LEU A 82 1.41 -4.44 12.89
CA LEU A 82 2.10 -3.19 13.17
C LEU A 82 2.62 -2.54 11.88
N ALA A 83 3.33 -3.31 11.07
CA ALA A 83 3.89 -2.84 9.81
C ALA A 83 2.82 -2.32 8.86
N TYR A 84 1.73 -3.06 8.73
CA TYR A 84 0.61 -2.69 7.90
C TYR A 84 -0.03 -1.38 8.37
N ILE A 85 -0.32 -1.23 9.66
CA ILE A 85 -0.90 0.01 10.21
C ILE A 85 0.04 1.21 9.96
N CYS A 86 1.33 1.08 10.28
CA CYS A 86 2.29 2.15 10.06
C CYS A 86 2.40 2.53 8.58
N ALA A 87 2.45 1.55 7.67
CA ALA A 87 2.47 1.78 6.24
C ALA A 87 1.21 2.51 5.76
N GLN A 88 0.03 2.12 6.24
CA GLN A 88 -1.22 2.78 5.86
C GLN A 88 -1.30 4.22 6.38
N VAL A 89 -0.77 4.49 7.58
CA VAL A 89 -0.68 5.85 8.12
C VAL A 89 0.24 6.71 7.25
N VAL A 90 1.44 6.22 6.93
CA VAL A 90 2.37 6.94 6.05
C VAL A 90 1.76 7.18 4.67
N ASN A 91 1.12 6.15 4.09
CA ASN A 91 0.46 6.26 2.80
C ASN A 91 -0.63 7.35 2.83
N PHE A 92 -1.47 7.39 3.87
CA PHE A 92 -2.50 8.41 4.00
C PHE A 92 -1.93 9.83 3.92
N PHE A 93 -0.89 10.11 4.72
CA PHE A 93 -0.29 11.44 4.76
C PHE A 93 0.47 11.79 3.49
N VAL A 94 1.24 10.85 2.95
CA VAL A 94 2.02 11.05 1.72
C VAL A 94 1.09 11.31 0.54
N GLN A 95 0.06 10.49 0.37
CA GLN A 95 -0.90 10.63 -0.73
C GLN A 95 -1.68 11.93 -0.60
N ARG A 96 -2.15 12.25 0.61
CA ARG A 96 -2.90 13.48 0.87
C ARG A 96 -2.10 14.73 0.57
N LYS A 97 -0.84 14.79 1.01
CA LYS A 97 0.00 15.99 0.90
C LYS A 97 0.63 16.15 -0.46
N PHE A 98 1.13 15.07 -1.06
CA PHE A 98 1.97 15.15 -2.26
C PHE A 98 1.26 14.74 -3.56
N VAL A 99 0.22 13.90 -3.49
CA VAL A 99 -0.48 13.42 -4.69
C VAL A 99 -1.74 14.23 -4.95
N PHE A 100 -2.63 14.29 -3.97
CA PHE A 100 -3.94 14.92 -4.15
C PHE A 100 -4.01 16.36 -3.66
N GLU A 101 -3.01 16.81 -2.89
CA GLU A 101 -2.95 18.16 -2.29
C GLU A 101 -4.31 18.54 -1.65
N ALA A 102 -4.88 17.61 -0.88
CA ALA A 102 -6.24 17.72 -0.38
C ALA A 102 -6.30 18.51 0.94
N ASP A 103 -7.26 19.45 1.01
CA ASP A 103 -7.49 20.33 2.16
C ASP A 103 -8.79 20.00 2.94
N ASN A 104 -9.43 18.87 2.62
CA ASN A 104 -10.66 18.44 3.27
C ASN A 104 -10.46 17.97 4.72
N ALA A 105 -11.47 18.01 5.59
CA ALA A 105 -11.30 17.57 6.97
C ALA A 105 -10.84 16.09 7.08
N ILE A 106 -9.69 15.85 7.73
CA ILE A 106 -9.11 14.51 7.91
C ILE A 106 -10.13 13.55 8.55
N LEU A 107 -10.88 14.01 9.55
CA LEU A 107 -11.89 13.21 10.25
C LEU A 107 -13.03 12.72 9.34
N LYS A 108 -13.35 13.44 8.25
CA LYS A 108 -14.34 12.97 7.27
C LYS A 108 -13.76 11.92 6.31
N ALA A 109 -12.47 12.04 5.98
CA ALA A 109 -11.77 11.17 5.06
C ALA A 109 -11.33 9.84 5.70
N LEU A 110 -10.99 9.88 6.99
CA LEU A 110 -10.35 8.78 7.71
C LEU A 110 -11.19 7.49 7.77
N PRO A 111 -12.51 7.50 8.07
CA PRO A 111 -13.31 6.28 8.09
C PRO A 111 -13.35 5.56 6.74
N TRP A 112 -13.49 6.34 5.66
CA TRP A 112 -13.48 5.80 4.29
C TRP A 112 -12.11 5.24 3.92
N TYR A 113 -11.04 5.90 4.35
CA TYR A 113 -9.68 5.41 4.14
C TYR A 113 -9.46 4.08 4.87
N ILE A 114 -9.76 4.02 6.18
CA ILE A 114 -9.62 2.81 6.99
C ILE A 114 -10.40 1.65 6.36
N LEU A 115 -11.67 1.87 6.00
CA LEU A 115 -12.48 0.86 5.34
C LEU A 115 -11.84 0.37 4.04
N THR A 116 -11.37 1.28 3.20
CA THR A 116 -10.75 0.96 1.91
C THR A 116 -9.51 0.10 2.11
N VAL A 117 -8.59 0.54 2.97
CA VAL A 117 -7.34 -0.19 3.18
C VAL A 117 -7.61 -1.54 3.84
N THR A 118 -8.50 -1.62 4.84
CA THR A 118 -8.86 -2.90 5.47
C THR A 118 -9.40 -3.90 4.46
N VAL A 119 -10.36 -3.50 3.60
CA VAL A 119 -10.90 -4.40 2.56
C VAL A 119 -9.82 -4.79 1.57
N ALA A 120 -9.06 -3.82 1.05
CA ALA A 120 -8.00 -4.08 0.08
C ALA A 120 -6.87 -4.96 0.67
N GLY A 121 -6.56 -4.79 1.95
CA GLY A 121 -5.58 -5.58 2.69
C GLY A 121 -6.03 -7.02 2.91
N LEU A 122 -7.29 -7.24 3.30
CA LEU A 122 -7.85 -8.59 3.42
C LEU A 122 -7.83 -9.33 2.08
N VAL A 123 -8.22 -8.65 1.01
CA VAL A 123 -8.13 -9.19 -0.35
C VAL A 123 -6.67 -9.49 -0.71
N SER A 124 -5.73 -8.61 -0.37
CA SER A 124 -4.30 -8.81 -0.64
C SER A 124 -3.69 -10.02 0.07
N VAL A 125 -4.23 -10.40 1.22
CA VAL A 125 -3.77 -11.57 1.98
C VAL A 125 -4.37 -12.85 1.39
N TRP A 126 -5.66 -12.83 1.05
CA TRP A 126 -6.38 -14.01 0.60
C TRP A 126 -6.16 -14.35 -0.89
N LEU A 127 -6.06 -13.33 -1.75
CA LEU A 127 -6.07 -13.50 -3.21
C LEU A 127 -4.81 -14.22 -3.74
N PRO A 128 -3.57 -13.86 -3.35
CA PRO A 128 -2.40 -14.50 -3.94
C PRO A 128 -2.35 -16.02 -3.74
N PRO A 129 -2.59 -16.57 -2.52
CA PRO A 129 -2.66 -18.01 -2.32
C PRO A 129 -3.73 -18.70 -3.20
N TYR A 130 -4.89 -18.06 -3.38
CA TYR A 130 -5.95 -18.57 -4.24
C TYR A 130 -5.50 -18.62 -5.72
N VAL A 131 -4.96 -17.51 -6.24
CA VAL A 131 -4.49 -17.43 -7.63
C VAL A 131 -3.34 -18.41 -7.88
N ILE A 132 -2.40 -18.55 -6.93
CA ILE A 132 -1.32 -19.54 -7.02
C ILE A 132 -1.90 -20.95 -7.14
N ARG A 133 -2.84 -21.33 -6.26
CA ARG A 133 -3.45 -22.67 -6.29
C ARG A 133 -4.12 -22.98 -7.63
N VAL A 134 -4.81 -22.00 -8.22
CA VAL A 134 -5.50 -22.16 -9.50
C VAL A 134 -4.52 -22.21 -10.67
N LEU A 135 -3.46 -21.40 -10.66
CA LEU A 135 -2.55 -21.28 -11.79
C LEU A 135 -1.38 -22.26 -11.75
N HIS A 136 -0.98 -22.74 -10.58
CA HIS A 136 0.18 -23.64 -10.42
C HIS A 136 0.14 -24.86 -11.36
N PRO A 137 -1.00 -25.54 -11.59
CA PRO A 137 -1.07 -26.66 -12.54
C PRO A 137 -0.76 -26.28 -14.00
N TYR A 138 -0.94 -25.01 -14.38
CA TYR A 138 -0.81 -24.55 -15.77
C TYR A 138 0.53 -23.86 -16.05
N VAL A 139 1.07 -23.11 -15.07
CA VAL A 139 2.25 -22.25 -15.27
C VAL A 139 3.38 -22.54 -14.28
N GLY A 140 3.21 -23.52 -13.39
CA GLY A 140 4.21 -23.92 -12.40
C GLY A 140 4.69 -22.76 -11.54
N GLY A 141 6.01 -22.58 -11.45
CA GLY A 141 6.65 -21.57 -10.62
C GLY A 141 6.30 -20.11 -10.97
N LEU A 142 5.79 -19.84 -12.18
CA LEU A 142 5.34 -18.49 -12.56
C LEU A 142 4.02 -18.08 -11.88
N ALA A 143 3.29 -19.03 -11.29
CA ALA A 143 2.01 -18.75 -10.63
C ALA A 143 2.15 -17.70 -9.52
N ALA A 144 3.25 -17.72 -8.75
CA ALA A 144 3.52 -16.74 -7.70
C ALA A 144 3.72 -15.33 -8.26
N THR A 145 4.48 -15.20 -9.35
CA THR A 145 4.70 -13.91 -10.02
C THR A 145 3.40 -13.35 -10.59
N ILE A 146 2.59 -14.19 -11.24
CA ILE A 146 1.30 -13.77 -11.80
C ILE A 146 0.34 -13.38 -10.68
N ALA A 147 0.27 -14.15 -9.60
CA ALA A 147 -0.56 -13.82 -8.44
C ALA A 147 -0.19 -12.47 -7.82
N ASN A 148 1.11 -12.17 -7.70
CA ASN A 148 1.58 -10.88 -7.21
C ASN A 148 1.24 -9.74 -8.17
N LEU A 149 1.39 -9.95 -9.48
CA LEU A 149 1.01 -8.95 -10.49
C LEU A 149 -0.48 -8.63 -10.43
N VAL A 150 -1.34 -9.66 -10.38
CA VAL A 150 -2.79 -9.52 -10.22
C VAL A 150 -3.12 -8.75 -8.95
N ASN A 151 -2.46 -9.08 -7.84
CA ASN A 151 -2.66 -8.38 -6.58
C ASN A 151 -2.28 -6.89 -6.68
N ILE A 152 -1.13 -6.56 -7.26
CA ILE A 152 -0.69 -5.15 -7.43
C ILE A 152 -1.71 -4.37 -8.28
N VAL A 153 -2.14 -4.93 -9.42
CA VAL A 153 -3.14 -4.29 -10.29
C VAL A 153 -4.44 -4.05 -9.52
N LEU A 154 -4.91 -5.04 -8.76
CA LEU A 154 -6.12 -4.91 -7.97
C LEU A 154 -5.98 -3.83 -6.88
N GLN A 155 -4.83 -3.76 -6.21
CA GLN A 155 -4.56 -2.72 -5.22
C GLN A 155 -4.64 -1.32 -5.85
N VAL A 156 -4.09 -1.13 -7.05
CA VAL A 156 -4.16 0.16 -7.74
C VAL A 156 -5.61 0.48 -8.15
N VAL A 157 -6.33 -0.49 -8.72
CA VAL A 157 -7.72 -0.32 -9.17
C VAL A 157 -8.68 -0.04 -8.02
N ILE A 158 -8.44 -0.57 -6.82
CA ILE A 158 -9.26 -0.28 -5.64
C ILE A 158 -8.86 1.05 -5.01
N ASN A 159 -7.57 1.22 -4.70
CA ASN A 159 -7.12 2.34 -3.87
C ASN A 159 -7.12 3.66 -4.63
N TYR A 160 -6.69 3.70 -5.89
CA TYR A 160 -6.60 4.96 -6.63
C TYR A 160 -7.97 5.65 -6.79
N PRO A 161 -9.04 4.99 -7.27
CA PRO A 161 -10.35 5.62 -7.39
C PRO A 161 -10.96 6.00 -6.04
N MET A 162 -10.81 5.16 -5.02
CA MET A 162 -11.31 5.48 -3.68
C MET A 162 -10.62 6.70 -3.08
N MET A 163 -9.30 6.81 -3.23
CA MET A 163 -8.55 7.96 -2.77
C MET A 163 -8.94 9.21 -3.54
N LYS A 164 -9.02 9.13 -4.87
CA LYS A 164 -9.34 10.25 -5.75
C LYS A 164 -10.76 10.79 -5.55
N PHE A 165 -11.77 9.92 -5.60
CA PHE A 165 -13.16 10.36 -5.72
C PHE A 165 -13.90 10.49 -4.38
N LYS A 166 -13.51 9.73 -3.35
CA LYS A 166 -14.18 9.75 -2.04
C LYS A 166 -13.33 10.37 -0.94
N ILE A 167 -12.11 9.90 -0.76
CA ILE A 167 -11.31 10.22 0.43
C ILE A 167 -10.69 11.61 0.33
N MET A 168 -10.26 12.01 -0.87
CA MET A 168 -9.53 13.26 -1.10
C MET A 168 -10.29 14.23 -2.01
N LYS A 169 -11.62 14.11 -2.03
CA LYS A 169 -12.48 15.07 -2.73
C LYS A 169 -12.20 16.47 -2.18
N LYS A 170 -11.72 17.35 -3.06
CA LYS A 170 -11.55 18.77 -2.75
C LYS A 170 -12.94 19.36 -2.50
N GLU A 171 -13.16 19.96 -1.33
CA GLU A 171 -14.35 20.76 -1.11
C GLU A 171 -14.21 21.98 -2.03
N SER A 172 -15.10 22.08 -3.03
CA SER A 172 -15.21 23.28 -3.85
C SER A 172 -15.73 24.41 -2.96
N VAL A 173 -14.85 25.33 -2.59
CA VAL A 173 -15.26 26.67 -2.15
C VAL A 173 -15.62 27.47 -3.38
#